data_AF-A0A946JUL1-F1
#
_entry.id   AF-A0A946JUL1-F1
#
_cell.length_a   1.000
_cell.length_b   1.000
_cell.length_c   1.000
_cell.angle_alpha   90.00
_cell.angle_beta   90.00
_cell.angle_gamma   90.00
#
_symmetry.space_group_name_H-M   'P 1'
#
loop_
_entity.id
_entity.type
_entity.pdbx_description
1 polymer ?
#
loop_
_entity_poly.entity_id
_entity_poly.type
_entity_poly.pdbx_seq_one_letter_code
_entity_poly.pdbx_strand_id
1 'polypeptide(L)' 'ELLATKRKGATSVLKELGDGIELKDGRYGAYVTDGKINATLPKSTSPDDVTLEMAVKLIAEKKVKGPTKKFRKKKAK' A
#
# COMPACT_ATOMS: atom_id res chain seq x y z
N GLU A 1 4.23 -24.02 -11.62
CA GLU A 1 3.78 -23.33 -10.39
C GLU A 1 3.26 -21.95 -10.74
N LEU A 2 2.04 -21.67 -10.25
CA LEU A 2 1.21 -20.51 -10.56
C LEU A 2 1.71 -19.26 -9.83
N LEU A 3 2.51 -18.43 -10.49
CA LEU A 3 2.71 -17.04 -10.05
C LEU A 3 1.94 -16.12 -10.98
N ALA A 4 0.68 -15.93 -10.58
CA ALA A 4 -0.33 -15.03 -11.11
C ALA A 4 0.22 -13.86 -11.94
N THR A 5 0.08 -13.98 -13.26
CA THR A 5 0.09 -12.88 -14.23
C THR A 5 -1.19 -12.05 -14.04
N LYS A 6 -1.34 -11.43 -12.86
CA LYS A 6 -2.43 -10.49 -12.57
C LYS A 6 -2.22 -9.25 -13.44
N ARG A 7 -3.18 -8.96 -14.31
CA ARG A 7 -3.16 -7.87 -15.30
C ARG A 7 -2.77 -6.55 -14.63
N LYS A 8 -1.53 -6.14 -14.84
CA LYS A 8 -0.84 -5.04 -14.16
C LYS A 8 -1.31 -3.69 -14.72
N GLY A 9 -2.49 -3.24 -14.33
CA GLY A 9 -3.02 -1.97 -14.83
C GLY A 9 -4.19 -1.37 -14.04
N ALA A 10 -5.10 -2.18 -13.52
CA ALA A 10 -6.26 -1.69 -12.77
C ALA A 10 -5.99 -1.75 -11.26
N THR A 11 -6.22 -0.63 -10.57
CA THR A 11 -6.31 -0.62 -9.11
C THR A 11 -7.61 -1.30 -8.70
N SER A 12 -7.53 -2.42 -7.99
CA SER A 12 -8.70 -3.15 -7.49
C SER A 12 -8.89 -2.89 -6.00
N VAL A 13 -10.09 -2.49 -5.57
CA VAL A 13 -10.41 -2.43 -4.13
C VAL A 13 -10.47 -3.87 -3.61
N LEU A 14 -9.59 -4.19 -2.66
CA LEU A 14 -9.50 -5.52 -2.05
C LEU A 14 -10.41 -5.62 -0.83
N LYS A 15 -10.43 -4.58 0.02
CA LYS A 15 -11.16 -4.59 1.30
C LYS A 15 -11.40 -3.17 1.79
N GLU A 16 -12.55 -2.94 2.42
CA GLU A 16 -12.83 -1.70 3.16
C GLU A 16 -12.67 -2.01 4.64
N LEU A 17 -11.83 -1.24 5.33
CA LEU A 17 -11.44 -1.51 6.72
C LEU A 17 -12.31 -0.77 7.73
N GLY A 18 -13.01 0.29 7.31
CA GLY A 18 -13.73 1.22 8.18
C GLY A 18 -13.05 2.59 8.24
N ASP A 19 -13.73 3.60 8.79
CA ASP A 19 -13.21 4.99 8.94
C ASP A 19 -12.75 5.66 7.64
N GLY A 20 -13.33 5.26 6.50
CA GLY A 20 -12.90 5.74 5.18
C GLY A 20 -11.54 5.19 4.73
N ILE A 21 -11.05 4.13 5.38
CA ILE A 21 -9.82 3.44 5.01
C ILE A 21 -10.13 2.27 4.07
N GLU A 22 -9.49 2.28 2.91
CA GLU A 22 -9.63 1.25 1.88
C GLU A 22 -8.28 0.57 1.63
N LEU A 23 -8.33 -0.74 1.41
CA LEU A 23 -7.21 -1.55 0.93
C LEU A 23 -7.38 -1.78 -0.57
N LYS A 24 -6.36 -1.43 -1.35
CA LYS A 24 -6.37 -1.50 -2.82
C LYS A 24 -5.14 -2.27 -3.31
N ASP A 25 -5.31 -3.07 -4.36
CA ASP A 25 -4.22 -3.72 -5.09
C ASP A 25 -3.72 -2.78 -6.20
N GLY A 26 -2.45 -2.41 -6.18
CA GLY A 26 -1.85 -1.49 -7.14
C GLY A 26 -0.66 -2.07 -7.90
N ARG A 27 -0.09 -1.29 -8.83
CA ARG A 27 1.06 -1.69 -9.67
C ARG A 27 2.27 -2.24 -8.88
N TYR A 28 2.44 -1.80 -7.64
CA TYR A 28 3.58 -2.14 -6.78
C TYR A 28 3.21 -3.11 -5.64
N GLY A 29 1.97 -3.57 -5.58
CA GLY A 29 1.40 -4.37 -4.49
C GLY A 29 0.24 -3.66 -3.79
N ALA A 30 -0.32 -4.35 -2.80
CA ALA A 30 -1.42 -3.83 -2.00
C ALA A 30 -1.01 -2.61 -1.16
N TYR A 31 -1.94 -1.68 -0.96
CA TYR A 31 -1.76 -0.47 -0.17
C TYR A 31 -3.06 -0.06 0.50
N VAL A 32 -2.96 0.56 1.68
CA VAL A 32 -4.08 1.21 2.36
C VAL A 32 -4.11 2.70 2.04
N THR A 33 -5.32 3.25 1.96
CA THR A 33 -5.58 4.66 1.72
C THR A 33 -6.70 5.15 2.62
N ASP A 34 -6.52 6.30 3.28
CA ASP A 34 -7.59 7.05 3.97
C ASP A 34 -8.14 8.20 3.08
N GLY A 35 -7.84 8.16 1.78
CA GLY A 35 -8.13 9.22 0.82
C GLY A 35 -7.14 10.39 0.81
N LYS A 36 -6.31 10.56 1.85
CA LYS A 36 -5.29 11.63 1.94
C LYS A 36 -3.86 11.08 1.93
N ILE A 37 -3.64 9.97 2.60
CA ILE A 37 -2.38 9.31 2.87
C ILE A 37 -2.47 7.88 2.36
N ASN A 38 -1.48 7.51 1.55
CA ASN A 38 -1.36 6.17 1.01
C ASN A 38 -0.18 5.46 1.67
N ALA A 39 -0.44 4.37 2.38
CA ALA A 39 0.58 3.53 2.99
C ALA A 39 0.63 2.17 2.27
N THR A 40 1.79 1.83 1.73
CA THR A 40 2.01 0.55 1.03
C THR A 40 2.13 -0.57 2.05
N LEU A 41 1.47 -1.71 1.81
CA LEU A 41 1.63 -2.88 2.66
C LEU A 41 3.05 -3.45 2.54
N PRO A 42 3.62 -3.95 3.66
CA PRO A 42 4.80 -4.79 3.60
C PRO A 42 4.55 -6.03 2.75
N LYS A 43 5.54 -6.46 1.96
CA LYS A 43 5.44 -7.67 1.13
C LYS A 43 5.26 -8.96 1.94
N SER A 44 5.58 -8.93 3.23
CA SER A 44 5.40 -10.04 4.16
C SER A 44 3.99 -10.12 4.74
N THR A 45 3.15 -9.10 4.51
CA THR A 45 1.79 -9.02 5.03
C THR A 45 0.83 -9.23 3.86
N SER A 46 0.02 -10.29 3.94
CA SER A 46 -1.03 -10.54 2.97
C SER A 46 -2.15 -9.49 3.11
N PRO A 47 -2.78 -9.08 2.01
CA PRO A 47 -3.88 -8.13 2.05
C PRO A 47 -5.09 -8.63 2.87
N ASP A 48 -5.33 -9.94 2.89
CA ASP A 48 -6.43 -10.55 3.63
C ASP A 48 -6.29 -10.41 5.16
N ASP A 49 -5.05 -10.47 5.66
CA ASP A 49 -4.70 -10.35 7.08
C ASP A 49 -4.69 -8.90 7.59
N VAL A 50 -4.84 -7.91 6.70
CA VAL A 50 -4.86 -6.52 7.13
C VAL A 50 -6.16 -6.19 7.85
N THR A 51 -6.00 -5.68 9.06
CA THR A 51 -7.06 -5.18 9.93
C THR A 51 -7.04 -3.66 10.01
N LEU A 52 -8.14 -3.06 10.46
CA LEU A 52 -8.28 -1.61 10.62
C LEU A 52 -7.13 -1.04 11.47
N GLU A 53 -6.80 -1.68 12.59
CA GLU A 53 -5.73 -1.24 13.48
C GLU A 53 -4.36 -1.17 12.79
N MET A 54 -4.03 -2.19 11.98
CA MET A 54 -2.80 -2.19 11.20
C MET A 54 -2.82 -1.08 10.15
N ALA A 55 -3.96 -0.89 9.48
CA ALA A 55 -4.10 0.14 8.46
C ALA A 55 -3.93 1.55 9.04
N VAL A 56 -4.60 1.84 10.17
CA VAL A 56 -4.46 3.09 10.92
C VAL A 56 -3.01 3.30 11.34
N LYS A 57 -2.36 2.26 11.87
CA LYS A 57 -0.95 2.34 12.28
C LYS A 57 -0.02 2.66 11.11
N LEU A 58 -0.18 1.96 9.97
CA LEU A 58 0.60 2.20 8.76
C LEU A 58 0.42 3.64 8.23
N ILE A 59 -0.81 4.13 8.26
CA ILE A 59 -1.15 5.50 7.85
C ILE A 59 -0.55 6.52 8.82
N ALA A 60 -0.68 6.30 10.13
CA ALA A 60 -0.10 7.16 11.15
C ALA A 60 1.42 7.23 11.05
N GLU A 61 2.09 6.08 10.87
CA GLU A 61 3.55 6.03 10.66
C GLU A 61 3.97 6.80 9.40
N LYS A 62 3.21 6.68 8.31
CA LYS A 62 3.43 7.44 7.07
C LYS A 62 3.20 8.93 7.26
N LYS A 63 2.19 9.31 8.03
CA LYS A 63 1.87 10.70 8.37
C LYS A 63 3.03 11.35 9.13
N VAL A 64 3.58 10.63 10.12
CA VAL A 64 4.70 11.09 10.94
C VAL A 64 6.02 11.13 10.16
N LYS A 65 6.32 10.11 9.36
CA LYS A 65 7.56 10.06 8.55
C LYS A 65 7.61 11.15 7.47
N GLY A 66 6.47 11.73 7.08
CA GLY A 66 6.38 12.70 6.02
C GLY A 66 6.80 12.13 4.65
N PRO A 67 6.82 12.96 3.59
CA PRO A 67 7.27 12.52 2.28
C PRO A 67 8.76 12.22 2.33
N THR A 68 9.12 10.93 2.43
CA THR A 68 10.51 10.51 2.32
C THR A 68 11.02 10.92 0.94
N LYS A 69 11.92 11.91 0.88
CA LYS A 69 12.64 12.28 -0.35
C LYS A 69 13.36 11.01 -0.82
N LYS A 70 12.77 10.31 -1.80
CA LYS A 70 13.47 9.21 -2.47
C LYS A 70 14.71 9.83 -3.11
N PHE A 71 15.87 9.57 -2.52
CA PHE A 71 17.15 9.79 -3.19
C PHE A 71 17.08 8.99 -4.48
N ARG A 72 16.81 9.67 -5.60
CA ARG A 72 16.99 9.09 -6.92
C ARG A 72 18.47 8.77 -7.00
N LYS A 73 18.87 7.50 -6.83
CA LYS A 73 20.19 7.04 -7.24
C LYS A 73 20.30 7.43 -8.72
N LYS A 74 21.08 8.49 -9.00
CA LYS A 74 21.53 8.79 -10.36
C LYS A 74 22.17 7.51 -10.84
N LYS A 75 21.59 6.87 -11.87
CA LYS A 75 22.33 5.88 -12.65
C LYS A 75 23.59 6.60 -13.12
N ALA A 76 24.75 6.15 -12.64
CA ALA A 76 26.01 6.53 -13.24
C ALA A 76 26.04 5.99 -14.68
N LYS A 77 26.70 6.77 -15.53
CA LYS A 77 26.75 6.77 -16.99
C LYS A 77 26.96 5.40 -17.61
#